data_AF-A0A1M6ZZJ0-F1
#
_entry.id   AF-A0A1M6ZZJ0-F1
#
_cell.length_a   1.000
_cell.length_b   1.000
_cell.length_c   1.000
_cell.angle_alpha   90.00
_cell.angle_beta   90.00
_cell.angle_gamma   90.00
#
_symmetry.space_group_name_H-M   'P 1'
#
loop_
_entity.id
_entity.type
_entity.pdbx_description
1 polymer ?
#
loop_
_entity_poly.entity_id
_entity_poly.type
_entity_poly.pdbx_seq_one_letter_code
_entity_poly.pdbx_strand_id
1 'polypeptide(L)'
;MKLLNLLLILFFCSLSAQKSIPFDTLKLKEAKDMLADDYGNLYIYKNKDFSFTKYDSLGKQLGKMMFTVPFKVQSVQNPLSIAFFSENAQEMKFVDQNLNDIQKVDFKQKFGFIRMAYAEDLQQLWLLDDSMKRLIQYNFRNETTINSYPFDASFDDLMDLLVFENKVYILTRKNIRVYSLKFEKIFEAPIENGKRFRRENEFILVITNNSILKYVPEKGMVKIFEDPDAQIVDKNTLSYFEIKANNLYLYNLEKSKETKLQTEPEQKQKTTEKPVDIIEEKSKEGSSEQPAGENLQKLINEISEVQKFGI
;
A
#
# COMPACT_ATOMS: atom_id res chain seq x y z
N MET A 1 20.67 -16.09 45.95
CA MET A 1 19.42 -16.68 45.42
C MET A 1 18.31 -15.66 45.14
N LYS A 2 18.11 -14.62 45.96
CA LYS A 2 17.02 -13.64 45.74
C LYS A 2 17.16 -12.76 44.49
N LEU A 3 18.39 -12.43 44.07
CA LEU A 3 18.64 -11.61 42.87
C LEU A 3 18.38 -12.38 41.56
N LEU A 4 18.64 -13.69 41.56
CA LEU A 4 18.44 -14.56 40.39
C LEU A 4 16.94 -14.72 40.08
N ASN A 5 16.10 -14.80 41.11
CA ASN A 5 14.66 -14.86 40.95
C ASN A 5 14.07 -13.56 40.36
N LEU A 6 14.65 -12.40 40.70
CA LEU A 6 14.22 -11.11 40.13
C LEU A 6 14.56 -11.00 38.64
N LEU A 7 15.73 -11.52 38.24
CA LEU A 7 16.19 -11.53 36.86
C LEU A 7 15.36 -12.48 35.97
N LEU A 8 14.92 -13.61 36.53
CA LEU A 8 13.99 -14.54 35.88
C LEU A 8 12.60 -13.92 35.64
N ILE A 9 12.08 -13.13 36.59
CA ILE A 9 10.76 -12.47 36.45
C ILE A 9 10.78 -11.41 35.33
N LEU A 10 11.88 -10.65 35.20
CA LEU A 10 12.01 -9.64 34.14
C LEU A 10 12.16 -10.27 32.73
N PHE A 11 12.71 -11.47 32.62
CA PHE A 11 12.88 -12.17 31.35
C PHE A 11 11.55 -12.68 30.74
N PHE A 12 10.54 -12.95 31.59
CA PHE A 12 9.21 -13.36 31.12
C PHE A 12 8.33 -12.18 30.68
N CYS A 13 8.62 -10.95 31.13
CA CYS A 13 7.84 -9.76 30.76
C CYS A 13 8.18 -9.21 29.36
N SER A 14 9.33 -9.57 28.78
CA SER A 14 9.73 -9.12 27.43
C SER A 14 9.14 -9.97 26.28
N LEU A 15 8.42 -11.05 26.56
CA LEU A 15 7.95 -12.01 25.55
C LEU A 15 6.53 -11.76 25.01
N SER A 16 5.88 -10.64 25.34
CA SER A 16 4.46 -10.41 24.96
C SER A 16 4.21 -9.11 24.19
N ALA A 17 5.11 -8.74 23.27
CA ALA A 17 4.90 -7.57 22.41
C ALA A 17 3.93 -7.82 21.24
N GLN A 18 3.60 -9.08 20.92
CA GLN A 18 2.73 -9.43 19.79
C GLN A 18 1.35 -9.87 20.28
N LYS A 19 0.30 -9.11 19.92
CA LYS A 19 -1.09 -9.49 20.18
C LYS A 19 -1.55 -10.44 19.08
N SER A 20 -1.38 -11.75 19.31
CA SER A 20 -2.08 -12.76 18.53
C SER A 20 -3.56 -12.67 18.89
N ILE A 21 -4.39 -12.22 17.97
CA ILE A 21 -5.85 -12.26 18.16
C ILE A 21 -6.27 -13.67 17.74
N PRO A 22 -6.82 -14.51 18.64
CA PRO A 22 -7.33 -15.82 18.27
C PRO A 22 -8.58 -15.64 17.40
N PHE A 23 -8.37 -15.46 16.10
CA PHE A 23 -9.40 -15.36 15.08
C PHE A 23 -9.89 -16.77 14.68
N ASP A 24 -10.12 -17.67 15.65
CA ASP A 24 -10.61 -19.04 15.42
C ASP A 24 -11.98 -19.08 14.70
N THR A 25 -12.69 -17.95 14.65
CA THR A 25 -13.93 -17.74 13.90
C THR A 25 -13.72 -17.41 12.42
N LEU A 26 -12.55 -16.88 12.04
CA LEU A 26 -12.23 -16.61 10.65
C LEU A 26 -11.90 -17.93 9.96
N LYS A 27 -12.76 -18.35 9.03
CA LYS A 27 -12.50 -19.49 8.14
C LYS A 27 -11.42 -19.11 7.11
N LEU A 28 -10.18 -18.90 7.56
CA LEU A 28 -9.03 -18.43 6.78
C LEU A 28 -8.48 -19.49 5.83
N LYS A 29 -8.68 -20.78 6.13
CA LYS A 29 -8.22 -21.92 5.31
C LYS A 29 -8.67 -21.85 3.84
N GLU A 30 -9.79 -21.18 3.57
CA GLU A 30 -10.36 -21.02 2.23
C GLU A 30 -10.19 -19.60 1.65
N ALA A 31 -9.44 -18.73 2.34
CA ALA A 31 -9.18 -17.37 1.89
C ALA A 31 -8.26 -17.39 0.65
N LYS A 32 -8.74 -16.81 -0.45
CA LYS A 32 -7.91 -16.48 -1.61
C LYS A 32 -7.27 -15.12 -1.43
N ASP A 33 -8.01 -14.21 -0.82
CA ASP A 33 -7.53 -12.87 -0.55
C ASP A 33 -7.98 -12.35 0.81
N MET A 34 -7.15 -11.46 1.35
CA MET A 34 -7.41 -10.68 2.54
C MET A 34 -7.03 -9.23 2.24
N LEU A 35 -7.92 -8.32 2.58
CA LEU A 35 -7.69 -6.88 2.49
C LEU A 35 -8.02 -6.20 3.82
N ALA A 36 -7.31 -5.13 4.15
CA ALA A 36 -7.55 -4.30 5.32
C ALA A 36 -7.86 -2.85 4.92
N ASP A 37 -8.96 -2.31 5.45
CA ASP A 37 -9.27 -0.88 5.31
C ASP A 37 -8.53 -0.05 6.37
N ASP A 38 -8.55 1.27 6.19
CA ASP A 38 -7.87 2.20 7.10
C ASP A 38 -8.63 2.39 8.43
N TYR A 39 -9.84 1.83 8.57
CA TYR A 39 -10.62 1.80 9.81
C TYR A 39 -10.37 0.53 10.64
N GLY A 40 -9.52 -0.37 10.15
CA GLY A 40 -9.16 -1.62 10.83
C GLY A 40 -10.14 -2.77 10.61
N ASN A 41 -11.07 -2.65 9.65
CA ASN A 41 -11.88 -3.78 9.21
C ASN A 41 -11.08 -4.66 8.26
N LEU A 42 -11.41 -5.95 8.30
CA LEU A 42 -10.79 -6.98 7.49
C LEU A 42 -11.81 -7.54 6.50
N TYR A 43 -11.35 -7.77 5.29
CA TYR A 43 -12.15 -8.26 4.19
C TYR A 43 -11.53 -9.55 3.67
N ILE A 44 -12.32 -10.61 3.63
CA ILE A 44 -11.87 -11.91 3.14
C ILE A 44 -12.66 -12.27 1.91
N TYR A 45 -11.93 -12.53 0.82
CA TYR A 45 -12.49 -13.08 -0.40
C TYR A 45 -12.18 -14.57 -0.52
N LYS A 46 -13.21 -15.37 -0.74
CA LYS A 46 -13.10 -16.82 -0.93
C LYS A 46 -13.46 -17.20 -2.35
N ASN A 47 -12.59 -17.96 -3.00
CA ASN A 47 -12.83 -18.41 -4.37
C ASN A 47 -13.81 -19.60 -4.46
N LYS A 48 -14.00 -20.34 -3.36
CA LYS A 48 -14.81 -21.55 -3.34
C LYS A 48 -16.31 -21.26 -3.46
N ASP A 49 -16.79 -20.23 -2.76
CA ASP A 49 -18.19 -19.82 -2.73
C ASP A 49 -18.39 -18.37 -3.22
N PHE A 50 -17.35 -17.75 -3.79
CA PHE A 50 -17.31 -16.34 -4.20
C PHE A 50 -17.84 -15.38 -3.14
N SER A 51 -17.60 -15.69 -1.86
CA SER A 51 -18.01 -14.83 -0.77
C SER A 51 -16.98 -13.73 -0.51
N PHE A 52 -17.50 -12.54 -0.27
CA PHE A 52 -16.75 -11.39 0.25
C PHE A 52 -17.30 -11.03 1.61
N THR A 53 -16.51 -11.27 2.65
CA THR A 53 -16.97 -11.15 4.04
C THR A 53 -16.17 -10.07 4.75
N LYS A 54 -16.87 -9.15 5.42
CA LYS A 54 -16.30 -8.07 6.22
C LYS A 54 -16.33 -8.44 7.70
N TYR A 55 -15.22 -8.22 8.38
CA TYR A 55 -15.02 -8.44 9.81
C TYR A 55 -14.50 -7.16 10.46
N ASP A 56 -14.84 -6.95 11.73
CA ASP A 56 -14.18 -5.93 12.53
C ASP A 56 -12.79 -6.38 13.00
N SER A 57 -12.07 -5.49 13.67
CA SER A 57 -10.74 -5.74 14.23
C SER A 57 -10.71 -6.82 15.33
N LEU A 58 -11.87 -7.21 15.85
CA LEU A 58 -12.03 -8.28 16.86
C LEU A 58 -12.46 -9.62 16.23
N GLY A 59 -12.71 -9.67 14.92
CA GLY A 59 -13.12 -10.89 14.21
C GLY A 59 -14.62 -11.15 14.21
N LYS A 60 -15.42 -10.18 14.62
CA LYS A 60 -16.88 -10.26 14.45
C LYS A 60 -17.21 -10.01 13.00
N GLN A 61 -18.00 -10.90 12.41
CA GLN A 61 -18.53 -10.69 11.07
C GLN A 61 -19.53 -9.52 11.08
N LEU A 62 -19.26 -8.50 10.26
CA LEU A 62 -20.12 -7.32 10.08
C LEU A 62 -21.06 -7.47 8.89
N GLY A 63 -20.61 -8.16 7.83
CA GLY A 63 -21.39 -8.34 6.61
C GLY A 63 -20.81 -9.42 5.72
N LYS A 64 -21.66 -9.97 4.84
CA LYS A 64 -21.26 -10.96 3.84
C LYS A 64 -22.02 -10.70 2.54
N MET A 65 -21.28 -10.59 1.45
CA MET A 65 -21.81 -10.55 0.09
C MET A 65 -21.46 -11.84 -0.63
N MET A 66 -22.40 -12.34 -1.43
CA MET A 66 -22.22 -13.51 -2.29
C MET A 66 -22.26 -13.06 -3.75
N PHE A 67 -21.24 -13.42 -4.53
CA PHE A 67 -21.27 -13.21 -5.97
C PHE A 67 -21.67 -14.49 -6.70
N THR A 68 -22.32 -14.34 -7.85
CA THR A 68 -22.66 -15.44 -8.76
C THR A 68 -21.51 -15.82 -9.69
N VAL A 69 -20.52 -14.94 -9.80
CA VAL A 69 -19.33 -15.05 -10.65
C VAL A 69 -18.11 -14.53 -9.89
N PRO A 70 -16.87 -14.91 -10.28
CA PRO A 70 -15.69 -14.39 -9.62
C PRO A 70 -15.55 -12.89 -9.87
N PHE A 71 -15.24 -12.16 -8.80
CA PHE A 71 -14.88 -10.75 -8.82
C PHE A 71 -13.51 -10.58 -8.18
N LYS A 72 -12.71 -9.71 -8.77
CA LYS A 72 -11.49 -9.19 -8.18
C LYS A 72 -11.82 -7.90 -7.44
N VAL A 73 -11.43 -7.84 -6.18
CA VAL A 73 -11.50 -6.62 -5.36
C VAL A 73 -10.34 -5.71 -5.77
N GLN A 74 -10.61 -4.46 -6.13
CA GLN A 74 -9.53 -3.53 -6.48
C GLN A 74 -8.85 -2.98 -5.23
N SER A 75 -9.62 -2.36 -4.34
CA SER A 75 -9.14 -1.85 -3.06
C SER A 75 -10.30 -1.70 -2.09
N VAL A 76 -10.00 -1.85 -0.79
CA VAL A 76 -10.93 -1.56 0.31
C VAL A 76 -10.47 -0.35 1.14
N GLN A 77 -9.40 0.34 0.70
CA GLN A 77 -8.83 1.49 1.43
C GLN A 77 -9.90 2.54 1.75
N ASN A 78 -10.74 2.85 0.76
CA ASN A 78 -11.94 3.64 0.94
C ASN A 78 -13.14 2.70 1.07
N PRO A 79 -13.59 2.34 2.29
CA PRO A 79 -14.71 1.43 2.46
C PRO A 79 -16.05 2.05 2.02
N LEU A 80 -16.14 3.36 1.79
CA LEU A 80 -17.36 4.01 1.33
C LEU A 80 -17.71 3.65 -0.12
N SER A 81 -16.72 3.22 -0.91
CA SER A 81 -16.93 2.72 -2.27
C SER A 81 -15.88 1.69 -2.61
N ILE A 82 -16.25 0.42 -2.45
CA ILE A 82 -15.38 -0.71 -2.78
C ILE A 82 -15.68 -1.12 -4.22
N ALA A 83 -14.65 -1.05 -5.06
CA ALA A 83 -14.71 -1.38 -6.48
C ALA A 83 -14.35 -2.85 -6.72
N PHE A 84 -15.18 -3.53 -7.49
CA PHE A 84 -14.98 -4.91 -7.92
C PHE A 84 -15.05 -5.00 -9.43
N PHE A 85 -14.14 -5.79 -10.01
CA PHE A 85 -14.13 -6.10 -11.43
C PHE A 85 -14.36 -7.59 -11.66
N SER A 86 -15.26 -7.96 -12.57
CA SER A 86 -15.36 -9.33 -13.06
C SER A 86 -14.97 -9.37 -14.53
N GLU A 87 -13.86 -10.04 -14.82
CA GLU A 87 -13.44 -10.33 -16.18
C GLU A 87 -14.46 -11.25 -16.88
N ASN A 88 -14.99 -12.26 -16.20
CA ASN A 88 -15.95 -13.19 -16.82
C ASN A 88 -17.29 -12.54 -17.13
N ALA A 89 -17.79 -11.71 -16.21
CA ALA A 89 -19.05 -11.00 -16.42
C ALA A 89 -18.87 -9.68 -17.19
N GLN A 90 -17.63 -9.27 -17.49
CA GLN A 90 -17.32 -8.01 -18.19
C GLN A 90 -18.06 -6.83 -17.55
N GLU A 91 -17.91 -6.70 -16.22
CA GLU A 91 -18.59 -5.65 -15.45
C GLU A 91 -17.77 -5.14 -14.27
N MET A 92 -18.04 -3.90 -13.91
CA MET A 92 -17.64 -3.28 -12.65
C MET A 92 -18.83 -3.21 -11.70
N LYS A 93 -18.60 -3.46 -10.42
CA LYS A 93 -19.57 -3.32 -9.34
C LYS A 93 -18.96 -2.47 -8.23
N PHE A 94 -19.76 -1.55 -7.68
CA PHE A 94 -19.40 -0.68 -6.57
C PHE A 94 -20.35 -0.92 -5.41
N VAL A 95 -19.81 -1.03 -4.21
CA VAL A 95 -20.62 -1.27 -2.99
C VAL A 95 -20.18 -0.35 -1.86
N ASP A 96 -21.08 -0.10 -0.92
CA ASP A 96 -20.82 0.75 0.24
C ASP A 96 -20.10 -0.01 1.38
N GLN A 97 -19.84 0.70 2.48
CA GLN A 97 -19.18 0.14 3.66
C GLN A 97 -19.95 -0.98 4.36
N ASN A 98 -21.25 -1.09 4.10
CA ASN A 98 -22.16 -2.12 4.60
C ASN A 98 -22.32 -3.27 3.60
N LEU A 99 -21.61 -3.24 2.48
CA LEU A 99 -21.71 -4.17 1.37
C LEU A 99 -23.07 -4.12 0.65
N ASN A 100 -23.70 -2.95 0.58
CA ASN A 100 -24.86 -2.73 -0.29
C ASN A 100 -24.39 -2.26 -1.68
N ASP A 101 -25.04 -2.73 -2.73
CA ASP A 101 -24.74 -2.30 -4.10
C ASP A 101 -25.03 -0.79 -4.27
N ILE A 102 -24.03 -0.04 -4.72
CA ILE A 102 -24.15 1.38 -5.10
C ILE A 102 -24.45 1.46 -6.60
N GLN A 103 -23.61 0.83 -7.41
CA GLN A 103 -23.68 0.95 -8.87
C GLN A 103 -23.06 -0.27 -9.54
N LYS A 104 -23.57 -0.57 -10.74
CA LYS A 104 -23.00 -1.55 -11.67
C LYS A 104 -22.77 -0.89 -13.03
N VAL A 105 -21.66 -1.24 -13.67
CA VAL A 105 -21.29 -0.77 -15.01
C VAL A 105 -21.00 -1.99 -15.88
N ASP A 106 -21.79 -2.17 -16.94
CA ASP A 106 -21.65 -3.29 -17.89
C ASP A 106 -20.79 -2.89 -19.11
N PHE A 107 -19.91 -3.78 -19.56
CA PHE A 107 -19.00 -3.57 -20.70
C PHE A 107 -19.35 -4.38 -21.95
N LYS A 108 -20.20 -5.42 -21.87
CA LYS A 108 -20.38 -6.45 -22.92
C LYS A 108 -20.76 -5.94 -24.31
N GLN A 109 -21.34 -4.75 -24.39
CA GLN A 109 -21.80 -4.14 -25.65
C GLN A 109 -21.08 -2.82 -25.96
N LYS A 110 -20.22 -2.35 -25.06
CA LYS A 110 -19.56 -1.03 -25.15
C LYS A 110 -18.10 -1.15 -25.61
N PHE A 111 -17.43 -2.23 -25.21
CA PHE A 111 -16.01 -2.45 -25.45
C PHE A 111 -15.74 -3.85 -25.98
N GLY A 112 -14.51 -4.12 -26.37
CA GLY A 112 -14.03 -5.49 -26.58
C GLY A 112 -13.91 -6.24 -25.26
N PHE A 113 -13.05 -7.25 -25.24
CA PHE A 113 -12.78 -8.00 -24.01
C PHE A 113 -11.90 -7.18 -23.06
N ILE A 114 -12.51 -6.64 -22.00
CA ILE A 114 -11.79 -5.96 -20.93
C ILE A 114 -11.10 -6.99 -20.06
N ARG A 115 -9.77 -6.95 -20.07
CA ARG A 115 -8.91 -7.87 -19.31
C ARG A 115 -8.67 -7.40 -17.88
N MET A 116 -8.67 -6.09 -17.65
CA MET A 116 -8.55 -5.48 -16.33
C MET A 116 -9.22 -4.12 -16.33
N ALA A 117 -9.80 -3.75 -15.20
CA ALA A 117 -10.31 -2.41 -14.96
C ALA A 117 -9.69 -1.83 -13.68
N TYR A 118 -9.46 -0.53 -13.68
CA TYR A 118 -9.00 0.24 -12.53
C TYR A 118 -9.92 1.45 -12.33
N ALA A 119 -10.47 1.61 -11.12
CA ALA A 119 -11.28 2.74 -10.72
C ALA A 119 -10.40 3.73 -9.95
N GLU A 120 -10.12 4.87 -10.59
CA GLU A 120 -9.36 5.95 -9.97
C GLU A 120 -10.24 6.74 -8.98
N ASP A 121 -11.49 6.97 -9.36
CA ASP A 121 -12.49 7.70 -8.60
C ASP A 121 -13.91 7.14 -8.81
N LEU A 122 -14.94 7.90 -8.41
CA LEU A 122 -16.35 7.52 -8.50
C LEU A 122 -17.02 7.87 -9.84
N GLN A 123 -16.25 8.24 -10.87
CA GLN A 123 -16.78 8.66 -12.17
C GLN A 123 -16.01 8.09 -13.36
N GLN A 124 -14.75 7.73 -13.18
CA GLN A 124 -13.84 7.31 -14.23
C GLN A 124 -13.27 5.92 -13.98
N LEU A 125 -13.11 5.20 -15.07
CA LEU A 125 -12.47 3.88 -15.13
C LEU A 125 -11.37 3.91 -16.17
N TRP A 126 -10.27 3.24 -15.85
CA TRP A 126 -9.27 2.82 -16.81
C TRP A 126 -9.52 1.37 -17.17
N LEU A 127 -9.81 1.09 -18.45
CA LEU A 127 -10.15 -0.23 -18.96
C LEU A 127 -9.04 -0.71 -19.90
N LEU A 128 -8.47 -1.88 -19.62
CA LEU A 128 -7.51 -2.54 -20.48
C LEU A 128 -8.26 -3.48 -21.43
N ASP A 129 -8.53 -3.03 -22.65
CA ASP A 129 -9.18 -3.82 -23.70
C ASP A 129 -8.13 -4.65 -24.43
N ASP A 130 -8.19 -5.96 -24.26
CA ASP A 130 -7.23 -6.90 -24.84
C ASP A 130 -7.59 -7.32 -26.27
N SER A 131 -8.86 -7.14 -26.67
CA SER A 131 -9.31 -7.42 -28.04
C SER A 131 -8.85 -6.35 -29.03
N MET A 132 -8.99 -5.08 -28.63
CA MET A 132 -8.61 -3.94 -29.47
C MET A 132 -7.20 -3.44 -29.18
N LYS A 133 -6.55 -3.99 -28.14
CA LYS A 133 -5.23 -3.58 -27.61
C LYS A 133 -5.20 -2.08 -27.31
N ARG A 134 -6.11 -1.64 -26.43
CA ARG A 134 -6.24 -0.24 -26.02
C ARG A 134 -6.43 -0.09 -24.53
N LEU A 135 -5.79 0.91 -23.96
CA LEU A 135 -6.14 1.44 -22.64
C LEU A 135 -7.16 2.56 -22.84
N ILE A 136 -8.34 2.39 -22.26
CA ILE A 136 -9.47 3.29 -22.42
C ILE A 136 -9.69 4.02 -21.09
N GLN A 137 -9.75 5.34 -21.13
CA GLN A 137 -10.24 6.15 -20.03
C GLN A 137 -11.73 6.42 -20.26
N TYR A 138 -12.58 5.88 -19.41
CA TYR A 138 -14.04 5.87 -19.58
C TYR A 138 -14.73 6.57 -18.42
N ASN A 139 -15.54 7.58 -18.72
CA ASN A 139 -16.47 8.18 -17.76
C ASN A 139 -17.77 7.36 -17.75
N PHE A 140 -17.99 6.59 -16.69
CA PHE A 140 -19.16 5.72 -16.58
C PHE A 140 -20.41 6.44 -16.09
N ARG A 141 -20.31 7.68 -15.62
CA ARG A 141 -21.46 8.52 -15.25
C ARG A 141 -22.16 9.08 -16.48
N ASN A 142 -21.39 9.55 -17.45
CA ASN A 142 -21.88 10.15 -18.69
C ASN A 142 -21.83 9.17 -19.87
N GLU A 143 -21.33 7.96 -19.66
CA GLU A 143 -21.13 6.93 -20.67
C GLU A 143 -20.25 7.37 -21.85
N THR A 144 -19.18 8.10 -21.57
CA THR A 144 -18.29 8.67 -22.59
C THR A 144 -16.87 8.13 -22.47
N THR A 145 -16.26 7.80 -23.61
CA THR A 145 -14.81 7.55 -23.69
C THR A 145 -14.10 8.90 -23.70
N ILE A 146 -13.27 9.16 -22.68
CA ILE A 146 -12.46 10.38 -22.57
C ILE A 146 -11.24 10.26 -23.47
N ASN A 147 -10.47 9.18 -23.30
CA ASN A 147 -9.24 8.92 -24.04
C ASN A 147 -9.13 7.44 -24.40
N SER A 148 -8.38 7.14 -25.46
CA SER A 148 -8.06 5.77 -25.86
C SER A 148 -6.64 5.70 -26.40
N TYR A 149 -5.80 4.89 -25.77
CA TYR A 149 -4.39 4.75 -26.10
C TYR A 149 -4.11 3.34 -26.62
N PRO A 150 -3.63 3.19 -27.86
CA PRO A 150 -3.27 1.88 -28.39
C PRO A 150 -2.00 1.36 -27.70
N PHE A 151 -1.88 0.03 -27.62
CA PHE A 151 -0.68 -0.66 -27.18
C PHE A 151 -0.45 -1.93 -28.01
N ASP A 152 0.77 -2.45 -27.99
CA ASP A 152 1.12 -3.72 -28.66
C ASP A 152 1.74 -4.75 -27.70
N ALA A 153 1.61 -4.49 -26.39
CA ALA A 153 2.06 -5.41 -25.37
C ALA A 153 1.03 -6.53 -25.13
N SER A 154 1.50 -7.75 -24.92
CA SER A 154 0.71 -8.84 -24.34
C SER A 154 1.11 -9.03 -22.88
N PHE A 155 0.12 -9.23 -22.01
CA PHE A 155 0.33 -9.39 -20.57
C PHE A 155 -0.17 -10.76 -20.12
N ASP A 156 0.73 -11.75 -20.19
CA ASP A 156 0.49 -13.05 -19.58
C ASP A 156 0.50 -12.91 -18.05
N ASP A 157 -0.34 -13.69 -17.38
CA ASP A 157 -0.48 -13.68 -15.92
C ASP A 157 -0.71 -12.26 -15.34
N LEU A 158 -1.52 -11.43 -16.01
CA LEU A 158 -1.89 -10.10 -15.52
C LEU A 158 -2.61 -10.20 -14.18
N MET A 159 -1.98 -9.66 -13.14
CA MET A 159 -2.48 -9.67 -11.78
C MET A 159 -3.17 -8.37 -11.43
N ASP A 160 -2.67 -7.21 -11.88
CA ASP A 160 -3.26 -5.91 -11.56
C ASP A 160 -2.90 -4.77 -12.53
N LEU A 161 -3.72 -3.72 -12.51
CA LEU A 161 -3.57 -2.48 -13.25
C LEU A 161 -3.76 -1.30 -12.29
N LEU A 162 -2.88 -0.31 -12.38
CA LEU A 162 -3.04 0.98 -11.73
C LEU A 162 -2.64 2.06 -12.73
N VAL A 163 -3.40 3.16 -12.79
CA VAL A 163 -3.02 4.35 -13.55
C VAL A 163 -2.88 5.50 -12.57
N PHE A 164 -1.72 6.16 -12.58
CA PHE A 164 -1.43 7.27 -11.69
C PHE A 164 -0.37 8.18 -12.30
N GLU A 165 -0.56 9.50 -12.21
CA GLU A 165 0.36 10.51 -12.78
C GLU A 165 0.75 10.23 -14.24
N ASN A 166 -0.22 9.95 -15.12
CA ASN A 166 0.02 9.63 -16.53
C ASN A 166 0.96 8.44 -16.78
N LYS A 167 1.10 7.54 -15.79
CA LYS A 167 1.84 6.29 -15.90
C LYS A 167 0.88 5.12 -15.72
N VAL A 168 1.12 4.08 -16.51
CA VAL A 168 0.36 2.82 -16.49
C VAL A 168 1.23 1.78 -15.81
N TYR A 169 0.79 1.31 -14.66
CA TYR A 169 1.45 0.28 -13.87
C TYR A 169 0.76 -1.05 -14.14
N ILE A 170 1.54 -2.02 -14.57
CA ILE A 170 1.11 -3.37 -14.89
C ILE A 170 1.80 -4.33 -13.95
N LEU A 171 1.01 -5.11 -13.23
CA LEU A 171 1.49 -6.16 -12.35
C LEU A 171 1.18 -7.51 -13.00
N THR A 172 2.20 -8.35 -13.15
CA THR A 172 2.00 -9.78 -13.42
C THR A 172 2.42 -10.60 -12.21
N ARG A 173 2.27 -11.93 -12.27
CA ARG A 173 2.81 -12.81 -11.23
C ARG A 173 4.33 -12.65 -11.04
N LYS A 174 5.05 -12.26 -12.09
CA LYS A 174 6.52 -12.33 -12.15
C LYS A 174 7.20 -10.98 -12.31
N ASN A 175 6.51 -9.97 -12.82
CA ASN A 175 7.13 -8.67 -13.12
C ASN A 175 6.19 -7.53 -12.72
N ILE A 176 6.77 -6.42 -12.30
CA ILE A 176 6.15 -5.10 -12.38
C ILE A 176 6.68 -4.40 -13.63
N ARG A 177 5.80 -3.73 -14.36
CA ARG A 177 6.15 -2.89 -15.50
C ARG A 177 5.45 -1.54 -15.38
N VAL A 178 6.16 -0.48 -15.73
CA VAL A 178 5.62 0.88 -15.76
C VAL A 178 5.79 1.42 -17.16
N TYR A 179 4.72 1.98 -17.69
CA TYR A 179 4.66 2.57 -19.02
C TYR A 179 4.17 4.01 -18.96
N SER A 180 4.47 4.79 -20.00
CA SER A 180 3.74 6.03 -20.27
C SER A 180 2.31 5.70 -20.77
N LEU A 181 1.41 6.69 -20.86
CA LEU A 181 0.09 6.49 -21.50
C LEU A 181 0.20 6.05 -22.97
N LYS A 182 1.32 6.32 -23.64
CA LYS A 182 1.61 5.83 -25.00
C LYS A 182 2.19 4.41 -25.03
N PHE A 183 2.22 3.73 -23.89
CA PHE A 183 2.78 2.39 -23.72
C PHE A 183 4.28 2.27 -24.01
N GLU A 184 5.03 3.37 -23.88
CA GLU A 184 6.49 3.34 -23.87
C GLU A 184 6.96 2.82 -22.51
N LYS A 185 7.78 1.77 -22.48
CA LYS A 185 8.23 1.16 -21.23
C LYS A 185 9.22 2.07 -20.51
N ILE A 186 8.88 2.47 -19.29
CA ILE A 186 9.69 3.34 -18.41
C ILE A 186 10.51 2.51 -17.43
N PHE A 187 9.89 1.47 -16.86
CA PHE A 187 10.52 0.63 -15.84
C PHE A 187 10.04 -0.82 -15.94
N GLU A 188 10.92 -1.75 -15.57
CA GLU A 188 10.57 -3.16 -15.40
C GLU A 188 11.47 -3.76 -14.32
N ALA A 189 10.87 -4.54 -13.41
CA ALA A 189 11.59 -5.32 -12.43
C ALA A 189 10.91 -6.66 -12.19
N PRO A 190 11.69 -7.74 -11.92
CA PRO A 190 11.13 -9.00 -11.49
C PRO A 190 10.57 -8.89 -10.07
N ILE A 191 9.53 -9.66 -9.80
CA ILE A 191 8.90 -9.88 -8.50
C ILE A 191 8.47 -11.34 -8.40
N GLU A 192 8.26 -11.82 -7.19
CA GLU A 192 7.76 -13.16 -6.96
C GLU A 192 6.32 -13.11 -6.47
N ASN A 193 5.42 -13.81 -7.18
CA ASN A 193 4.01 -13.94 -6.82
C ASN A 193 3.31 -12.59 -6.58
N GLY A 194 3.42 -11.67 -7.54
CA GLY A 194 2.68 -10.42 -7.53
C GLY A 194 1.17 -10.64 -7.38
N LYS A 195 0.50 -9.83 -6.56
CA LYS A 195 -0.93 -9.98 -6.25
C LYS A 195 -1.75 -8.74 -6.61
N ARG A 196 -1.36 -7.59 -6.06
CA ARG A 196 -2.05 -6.31 -6.32
C ARG A 196 -1.13 -5.11 -6.10
N PHE A 197 -1.51 -3.98 -6.68
CA PHE A 197 -1.00 -2.68 -6.30
C PHE A 197 -1.77 -2.14 -5.08
N ARG A 198 -1.11 -1.28 -4.32
CA ARG A 198 -1.74 -0.40 -3.33
C ARG A 198 -1.13 0.98 -3.45
N ARG A 199 -1.96 2.00 -3.64
CA ARG A 199 -1.51 3.39 -3.69
C ARG A 199 -1.67 4.02 -2.31
N GLU A 200 -0.62 4.64 -1.82
CA GLU A 200 -0.61 5.43 -0.58
C GLU A 200 -0.06 6.81 -0.90
N ASN A 201 -0.96 7.75 -1.19
CA ASN A 201 -0.64 9.06 -1.74
C ASN A 201 0.23 8.90 -3.01
N GLU A 202 1.46 9.40 -2.98
CA GLU A 202 2.41 9.33 -4.10
C GLU A 202 3.15 7.99 -4.19
N PHE A 203 3.00 7.11 -3.19
CA PHE A 203 3.69 5.84 -3.15
C PHE A 203 2.87 4.73 -3.77
N ILE A 204 3.54 3.93 -4.60
CA ILE A 204 2.99 2.71 -5.18
C ILE A 204 3.65 1.53 -4.49
N LEU A 205 2.82 0.74 -3.84
CA LEU A 205 3.21 -0.51 -3.21
C LEU A 205 2.78 -1.67 -4.08
N VAL A 206 3.58 -2.71 -4.09
CA VAL A 206 3.29 -4.01 -4.67
C VAL A 206 3.12 -4.99 -3.54
N ILE A 207 1.93 -5.57 -3.43
CA ILE A 207 1.62 -6.65 -2.51
C ILE A 207 1.89 -7.96 -3.25
N THR A 208 2.77 -8.80 -2.71
CA THR A 208 2.96 -10.19 -3.14
C THR A 208 2.24 -11.13 -2.18
N ASN A 209 2.42 -12.44 -2.33
CA ASN A 209 1.88 -13.39 -1.35
C ASN A 209 2.45 -13.17 0.07
N ASN A 210 3.73 -12.84 0.17
CA ASN A 210 4.50 -12.91 1.41
C ASN A 210 5.35 -11.66 1.70
N SER A 211 5.31 -10.66 0.83
CA SER A 211 6.09 -9.43 0.96
C SER A 211 5.35 -8.21 0.43
N ILE A 212 5.80 -7.04 0.87
CA ILE A 212 5.35 -5.75 0.35
C ILE A 212 6.57 -4.98 -0.12
N LEU A 213 6.52 -4.56 -1.38
CA LEU A 213 7.57 -3.77 -2.00
C LEU A 213 7.06 -2.37 -2.31
N LYS A 214 7.93 -1.38 -2.21
CA LYS A 214 7.68 0.02 -2.58
C LYS A 214 8.42 0.31 -3.87
N TYR A 215 7.72 0.84 -4.86
CA TYR A 215 8.35 1.38 -6.07
C TYR A 215 8.93 2.77 -5.77
N VAL A 216 10.22 2.95 -6.08
CA VAL A 216 10.94 4.22 -5.98
C VAL A 216 11.65 4.44 -7.32
N PRO A 217 11.28 5.45 -8.13
CA PRO A 217 11.76 5.58 -9.52
C PRO A 217 13.27 5.44 -9.71
N GLU A 218 14.07 6.02 -8.82
CA GLU A 218 15.54 5.98 -8.92
C GLU A 218 16.18 4.75 -8.26
N LYS A 219 15.46 4.05 -7.38
CA LYS A 219 15.98 2.91 -6.60
C LYS A 219 15.36 1.57 -7.01
N GLY A 220 14.36 1.58 -7.89
CA GLY A 220 13.58 0.41 -8.26
C GLY A 220 12.64 -0.06 -7.14
N MET A 221 12.59 -1.37 -6.91
CA MET A 221 11.70 -1.98 -5.92
C MET A 221 12.42 -2.16 -4.58
N VAL A 222 11.92 -1.49 -3.54
CA VAL A 222 12.45 -1.57 -2.17
C VAL A 222 11.51 -2.41 -1.32
N LYS A 223 11.97 -3.53 -0.80
CA LYS A 223 11.18 -4.37 0.11
C LYS A 223 10.99 -3.67 1.47
N ILE A 224 9.75 -3.51 1.91
CA ILE A 224 9.41 -2.83 3.18
C ILE A 224 8.82 -3.77 4.24
N PHE A 225 8.32 -4.94 3.82
CA PHE A 225 7.83 -5.99 4.69
C PHE A 225 8.03 -7.36 4.01
N GLU A 226 8.34 -8.38 4.79
CA GLU A 226 8.41 -9.77 4.35
C GLU A 226 8.32 -10.73 5.52
N ASP A 227 7.52 -11.78 5.35
CA ASP A 227 7.58 -13.01 6.13
C ASP A 227 7.55 -14.18 5.13
N PRO A 228 8.64 -14.93 4.95
CA PRO A 228 8.71 -16.04 3.99
C PRO A 228 7.64 -17.12 4.19
N ASP A 229 7.14 -17.30 5.42
CA ASP A 229 6.13 -18.31 5.75
C ASP A 229 4.69 -17.77 5.60
N ALA A 230 4.52 -16.47 5.33
CA ALA A 230 3.21 -15.89 5.12
C ALA A 230 2.58 -16.38 3.82
N GLN A 231 1.29 -16.72 3.89
CA GLN A 231 0.49 -17.15 2.74
C GLN A 231 -0.16 -15.96 2.04
N ILE A 232 -0.58 -14.97 2.82
CA ILE A 232 -1.18 -13.73 2.35
C ILE A 232 -0.65 -12.61 3.22
N VAL A 233 -0.23 -11.51 2.59
CA VAL A 233 0.07 -10.26 3.29
C VAL A 233 -0.82 -9.14 2.79
N ASP A 234 -1.07 -8.17 3.66
CA ASP A 234 -1.64 -6.88 3.29
C ASP A 234 -1.14 -5.78 4.24
N LYS A 235 -1.53 -4.55 3.96
CA LYS A 235 -1.24 -3.40 4.79
C LYS A 235 -2.46 -2.50 4.85
N ASN A 236 -2.63 -1.76 5.94
CA ASN A 236 -3.40 -0.51 5.97
C ASN A 236 -2.50 0.67 6.37
N THR A 237 -3.07 1.86 6.57
CA THR A 237 -2.28 3.04 6.97
C THR A 237 -1.53 2.85 8.30
N LEU A 238 -2.03 2.01 9.20
CA LEU A 238 -1.50 1.85 10.57
C LEU A 238 -0.72 0.56 10.80
N SER A 239 -0.89 -0.47 9.96
CA SER A 239 -0.37 -1.81 10.27
C SER A 239 -0.12 -2.67 9.03
N TYR A 240 0.79 -3.63 9.17
CA TYR A 240 0.90 -4.80 8.29
C TYR A 240 0.06 -5.95 8.82
N PHE A 241 -0.48 -6.74 7.90
CA PHE A 241 -1.31 -7.91 8.19
C PHE A 241 -0.74 -9.11 7.44
N GLU A 242 -0.75 -10.28 8.06
CA GLU A 242 -0.39 -11.51 7.38
C GLU A 242 -1.24 -12.69 7.85
N ILE A 243 -1.48 -13.63 6.95
CA ILE A 243 -2.05 -14.94 7.26
C ILE A 243 -0.94 -15.98 7.15
N LYS A 244 -0.66 -16.64 8.26
CA LYS A 244 0.36 -17.69 8.38
C LYS A 244 -0.15 -18.78 9.32
N ALA A 245 0.01 -20.04 8.92
CA ALA A 245 -0.50 -21.18 9.67
C ALA A 245 -1.98 -21.04 10.12
N ASN A 246 -2.84 -20.49 9.25
CA ASN A 246 -4.27 -20.22 9.52
C ASN A 246 -4.54 -19.22 10.67
N ASN A 247 -3.54 -18.43 11.06
CA ASN A 247 -3.68 -17.32 12.00
C ASN A 247 -3.48 -15.99 11.27
N LEU A 248 -4.15 -14.94 11.77
CA LEU A 248 -3.96 -13.57 11.32
C LEU A 248 -3.06 -12.84 12.31
N TYR A 249 -1.96 -12.28 11.82
CA TYR A 249 -1.03 -11.46 12.60
C TYR A 249 -1.12 -10.00 12.17
N LEU A 250 -0.92 -9.10 13.14
CA LEU A 250 -0.98 -7.65 12.98
C LEU A 250 0.30 -7.02 13.51
N TYR A 251 0.95 -6.19 12.70
CA TYR A 251 2.16 -5.45 13.06
C TYR A 251 1.91 -3.94 12.98
N ASN A 252 1.83 -3.28 14.13
CA ASN A 252 1.59 -1.84 14.19
C ASN A 252 2.85 -1.06 13.76
N LEU A 253 2.67 -0.14 12.80
CA LEU A 253 3.73 0.68 12.23
C LEU A 253 4.31 1.70 13.23
N GLU A 254 3.51 2.22 14.15
CA GLU A 254 3.96 3.21 15.15
C GLU A 254 5.01 2.60 16.08
N LYS A 255 4.76 1.38 16.58
CA LYS A 255 5.69 0.66 17.46
C LYS A 255 6.97 0.24 16.75
N SER A 256 6.91 -0.02 15.43
CA SER A 256 8.09 -0.41 14.65
C SER A 256 9.13 0.70 14.47
N LYS A 257 8.73 1.98 14.59
CA LYS A 257 9.66 3.12 14.59
C LYS A 257 10.41 3.25 15.91
N GLU A 258 9.76 2.94 17.03
CA GLU A 258 10.37 2.99 18.37
C GLU A 258 11.43 1.90 18.56
N THR A 259 11.20 0.69 18.03
CA THR A 259 12.19 -0.41 18.13
C THR A 259 13.49 -0.10 17.38
N LYS A 260 13.43 0.66 16.28
CA LYS A 260 14.63 1.09 15.53
C LYS A 260 15.41 2.21 16.21
N LEU A 261 14.76 3.06 16.99
CA LEU A 261 15.42 4.10 17.78
C LEU A 261 16.12 3.56 19.04
N GLN A 262 15.78 2.34 19.48
CA GLN A 262 16.37 1.72 20.67
C GLN A 262 17.54 0.77 20.40
N THR A 263 17.94 0.56 19.13
CA THR A 263 19.04 -0.35 18.75
C THR A 263 20.32 0.33 18.26
N GLU A 264 20.39 1.66 18.29
CA GLU A 264 21.65 2.38 17.99
C GLU A 264 22.38 2.70 19.30
N PRO A 265 23.57 2.13 19.57
CA PRO A 265 24.29 2.38 20.80
C PRO A 265 24.89 3.79 20.79
N GLU A 266 24.44 4.64 21.73
CA GLU A 266 25.05 5.94 22.04
C GLU A 266 26.57 5.80 22.26
N GLN A 267 27.37 6.35 21.34
CA GLN A 267 28.78 6.62 21.58
C GLN A 267 28.88 7.71 22.66
N LYS A 268 29.22 7.31 23.88
CA LYS A 268 29.65 8.19 24.96
C LYS A 268 30.93 8.93 24.57
N GLN A 269 30.84 10.20 24.19
CA GLN A 269 31.96 11.14 24.33
C GLN A 269 31.94 11.75 25.73
N LYS A 270 33.02 11.49 26.48
CA LYS A 270 33.38 12.21 27.70
C LYS A 270 33.84 13.61 27.32
N THR A 271 33.24 14.63 27.91
CA THR A 271 33.85 15.96 27.98
C THR A 271 33.77 16.46 29.41
N THR A 272 34.93 16.59 30.04
CA THR A 272 35.13 17.17 31.35
C THR A 272 35.16 18.70 31.20
N GLU A 273 34.33 19.43 31.96
CA GLU A 273 34.35 20.89 32.00
C GLU A 273 35.32 21.45 33.05
N LYS A 274 35.96 22.57 32.67
CA LYS A 274 36.27 23.82 33.44
C LYS A 274 37.73 24.29 33.26
N PRO A 275 38.02 25.61 33.38
CA PRO A 275 37.32 26.78 32.85
C PRO A 275 38.27 27.85 32.22
N VAL A 276 37.65 28.72 31.40
CA VAL A 276 37.96 30.13 31.03
C VAL A 276 39.34 30.73 31.38
N ASP A 277 40.02 31.31 30.38
CA ASP A 277 40.67 32.62 30.50
C ASP A 277 40.76 33.37 29.14
N ILE A 278 40.64 34.70 29.25
CA ILE A 278 40.48 35.75 28.23
C ILE A 278 41.83 36.14 27.60
N ILE A 279 41.86 36.61 26.33
CA ILE A 279 42.63 37.78 25.83
C ILE A 279 42.21 38.14 24.38
N GLU A 280 42.05 39.45 24.17
CA GLU A 280 41.75 40.17 22.92
C GLU A 280 42.99 40.33 22.00
N GLU A 281 42.83 40.34 20.67
CA GLU A 281 43.05 41.52 19.79
C GLU A 281 43.18 41.19 18.27
N LYS A 282 42.34 41.89 17.49
CA LYS A 282 42.56 42.58 16.19
C LYS A 282 43.24 41.93 14.96
N SER A 283 42.42 41.88 13.91
CA SER A 283 42.58 42.52 12.58
C SER A 283 43.47 41.87 11.49
N LYS A 284 42.88 41.44 10.37
CA LYS A 284 42.78 42.17 9.08
C LYS A 284 42.35 41.25 7.91
N GLU A 285 41.42 41.79 7.13
CA GLU A 285 41.06 41.62 5.70
C GLU A 285 41.68 40.51 4.84
N GLY A 286 40.81 39.86 4.04
CA GLY A 286 41.22 39.26 2.76
C GLY A 286 40.29 38.18 2.17
N SER A 287 39.50 38.58 1.17
CA SER A 287 39.01 37.80 0.01
C SER A 287 37.96 36.66 0.16
N SER A 288 36.86 36.90 -0.58
CA SER A 288 36.18 36.03 -1.55
C SER A 288 35.27 34.87 -1.10
N GLU A 289 34.12 34.83 -1.80
CA GLU A 289 33.18 33.72 -2.04
C GLU A 289 31.95 33.64 -1.11
N GLN A 290 30.80 34.01 -1.69
CA GLN A 290 29.47 33.60 -1.25
C GLN A 290 29.37 32.07 -1.23
N PRO A 291 28.72 31.47 -0.22
CA PRO A 291 28.09 30.18 -0.39
C PRO A 291 26.56 30.29 -0.26
N ALA A 292 25.90 29.52 -1.11
CA ALA A 292 24.46 29.40 -1.29
C ALA A 292 23.69 28.77 -0.10
N GLY A 293 24.03 29.16 1.14
CA GLY A 293 23.43 28.64 2.38
C GLY A 293 22.24 29.46 2.90
N GLU A 294 22.23 30.78 2.70
CA GLU A 294 21.22 31.65 3.32
C GLU A 294 19.82 31.54 2.70
N ASN A 295 19.71 31.15 1.42
CA ASN A 295 18.41 30.99 0.76
C ASN A 295 17.67 29.71 1.18
N LEU A 296 18.38 28.65 1.58
CA LEU A 296 17.77 27.42 2.09
C LEU A 296 17.26 27.59 3.53
N GLN A 297 18.01 28.30 4.37
CA GLN A 297 17.57 28.60 5.74
C GLN A 297 16.31 29.48 5.77
N LYS A 298 16.19 30.45 4.84
CA LYS A 298 14.97 31.28 4.72
C LYS A 298 13.75 30.47 4.25
N LEU A 299 13.92 29.57 3.29
CA LEU A 299 12.85 28.68 2.83
C LEU A 299 12.39 27.71 3.93
N ILE A 300 13.30 27.19 4.74
CA ILE A 300 12.96 26.29 5.85
C ILE A 300 12.20 27.03 6.97
N ASN A 301 12.56 28.29 7.24
CA ASN A 301 11.87 29.10 8.24
C ASN A 301 10.47 29.56 7.77
N GLU A 302 10.30 29.90 6.49
CA GLU A 302 8.98 30.24 5.93
C GLU A 302 8.01 29.05 5.91
N ILE A 303 8.48 27.82 5.67
CA ILE A 303 7.62 26.62 5.72
C ILE A 303 7.20 26.28 7.17
N SER A 304 8.06 26.58 8.16
CA SER A 304 7.79 26.27 9.57
C SER A 304 6.80 27.24 10.22
N GLU A 305 6.72 28.50 9.75
CA GLU A 305 5.71 29.45 10.23
C GLU A 305 4.31 29.19 9.64
N VAL A 306 4.21 28.66 8.40
CA VAL A 306 2.92 28.32 7.78
C VAL A 306 2.26 27.09 8.44
N GLN A 307 3.03 26.19 9.07
CA GLN A 307 2.47 25.07 9.83
C GLN A 307 2.07 25.42 11.28
N LYS A 308 2.40 26.61 11.79
CA LYS A 308 1.99 27.08 13.13
C LYS A 308 0.70 27.90 13.14
N PHE A 309 0.20 28.31 11.98
CA PHE A 309 -1.08 29.00 11.83
C PHE A 309 -1.87 28.44 10.65
N GLY A 310 -2.84 27.55 10.90
CA GLY A 310 -3.79 27.18 9.85
C GLY A 310 -4.71 26.00 10.15
N ILE A 311 -5.82 26.32 10.84
CA ILE A 311 -7.22 25.86 10.63
C ILE A 311 -7.50 24.35 10.55
#